data_AF-A0A9P5DLN1-F1
#
_entry.id   AF-A0A9P5DLN1-F1
#
_cell.length_a   1.000
_cell.length_b   1.000
_cell.length_c   1.000
_cell.angle_alpha   90.00
_cell.angle_beta   90.00
_cell.angle_gamma   90.00
#
_symmetry.space_group_name_H-M   'P 1'
#
loop_
_entity.id
_entity.type
_entity.pdbx_description
1 polymer ?
#
loop_
_entity_poly.entity_id
_entity_poly.type
_entity_poly.pdbx_seq_one_letter_code
_entity_poly.pdbx_strand_id
1 'polypeptide(L)'
;MILSLLSSRNTTRSHSIKHYLETVNPYLTIVHPELFALRTNNTGFDSIADQELYDPATALLVVCMHFFSHKDDSAKSMSTKGEESVNTPTYRAAKQILSILRTLDTPSIELIQCSLLLAFYEYSHEDLGRAYVSIGDANTMALILHVGPGKYLEAELEASIPYEEEERRCVYWSLFVLDRLIQTDYSLLHMPHQIPPPVVSPPAADDLLPTNHLLWYDEDQSPYYVTQRCPADTAFSVQEGQ
;
A
#
# COMPACT_ATOMS: atom_id res chain seq x y z
N MET A 1 -8.08 0.49 -21.31
CA MET A 1 -9.46 0.32 -20.79
C MET A 1 -9.56 0.53 -19.27
N ILE A 2 -8.58 0.12 -18.44
CA ILE A 2 -8.64 0.35 -16.98
C ILE A 2 -8.45 1.85 -16.64
N LEU A 3 -7.47 2.50 -17.26
CA LEU A 3 -7.17 3.92 -17.02
C LEU A 3 -8.24 4.90 -17.54
N SER A 4 -9.14 4.47 -18.44
CA SER A 4 -10.26 5.33 -18.87
C SER A 4 -11.26 5.61 -17.74
N LEU A 5 -11.21 4.82 -16.65
CA LEU A 5 -11.91 5.14 -15.42
C LEU A 5 -11.48 6.50 -14.84
N LEU A 6 -10.21 6.88 -15.01
CA LEU A 6 -9.66 8.16 -14.55
C LEU A 6 -10.01 9.31 -15.50
N SER A 7 -10.07 9.05 -16.81
CA SER A 7 -10.43 10.07 -17.82
C SER A 7 -11.84 10.62 -17.64
N SER A 8 -12.75 9.85 -17.04
CA SER A 8 -14.13 10.30 -16.76
C SER A 8 -14.23 11.45 -15.75
N ARG A 9 -13.16 11.74 -15.01
CA ARG A 9 -13.13 12.70 -13.89
C ARG A 9 -12.21 13.91 -14.09
N ASN A 10 -11.69 14.16 -15.30
CA ASN A 10 -10.77 15.28 -15.63
C ASN A 10 -9.47 15.33 -14.82
N THR A 11 -9.10 14.26 -14.12
CA THR A 11 -7.86 14.21 -13.32
C THR A 11 -6.75 13.48 -14.08
N THR A 12 -5.55 14.06 -14.10
CA THR A 12 -4.40 13.43 -14.74
C THR A 12 -3.83 12.31 -13.86
N ARG A 13 -3.42 11.21 -14.51
CA ARG A 13 -2.78 10.04 -13.89
C ARG A 13 -1.62 10.44 -12.98
N SER A 14 -0.76 11.33 -13.47
CA SER A 14 0.40 11.89 -12.79
C SER A 14 0.04 12.55 -11.47
N HIS A 15 -1.06 13.30 -11.45
CA HIS A 15 -1.52 13.99 -10.27
C HIS A 15 -1.92 13.01 -9.17
N SER A 16 -2.62 11.93 -9.54
CA SER A 16 -3.07 10.93 -8.58
C SER A 16 -1.90 10.16 -7.97
N ILE A 17 -0.95 9.74 -8.81
CA ILE A 17 0.27 9.05 -8.34
C ILE A 17 1.06 9.96 -7.39
N LYS A 18 1.35 11.20 -7.82
CA LYS A 18 2.11 12.15 -7.01
C LYS A 18 1.41 12.43 -5.67
N HIS A 19 0.11 12.71 -5.71
CA HIS A 19 -0.64 13.01 -4.49
C HIS A 19 -0.67 11.83 -3.53
N TYR A 20 -0.92 10.61 -4.02
CA TYR A 20 -0.88 9.40 -3.20
C TYR A 20 0.49 9.22 -2.52
N LEU A 21 1.58 9.36 -3.29
CA LEU A 21 2.94 9.21 -2.77
C LEU A 21 3.30 10.27 -1.71
N GLU A 22 2.76 11.48 -1.85
CA GLU A 22 2.99 12.58 -0.89
C GLU A 22 2.09 12.51 0.36
N THR A 23 0.93 11.84 0.30
CA THR A 23 -0.09 11.92 1.36
C THR A 23 -0.38 10.61 2.07
N VAL A 24 -0.59 9.53 1.32
CA VAL A 24 -0.98 8.22 1.88
C VAL A 24 0.22 7.33 2.08
N ASN A 25 1.12 7.29 1.10
CA ASN A 25 2.29 6.41 1.14
C ASN A 25 3.18 6.59 2.38
N PRO A 26 3.35 7.79 2.97
CA PRO A 26 4.11 7.94 4.22
C PRO A 26 3.53 7.17 5.41
N TYR A 27 2.22 6.89 5.42
CA TYR A 27 1.54 6.16 6.49
C TYR A 27 1.21 4.71 6.11
N LEU A 28 1.05 4.44 4.81
CA LEU A 28 0.78 3.12 4.24
C LEU A 28 1.82 2.88 3.14
N THR A 29 3.04 2.51 3.54
CA THR A 29 4.24 2.38 2.69
C THR A 29 4.23 1.14 1.80
N ILE A 30 3.06 0.73 1.31
CA ILE A 30 2.90 -0.49 0.52
C ILE A 30 3.47 -0.37 -0.88
N VAL A 31 3.73 0.85 -1.39
CA VAL A 31 4.32 1.10 -2.70
C VAL A 31 5.68 1.78 -2.52
N HIS A 32 6.74 1.15 -3.03
CA HIS A 32 8.06 1.76 -3.01
C HIS A 32 8.19 2.75 -4.20
N PRO A 33 8.46 4.06 -3.97
CA PRO A 33 8.40 5.08 -5.03
C PRO A 33 9.35 4.81 -6.20
N GLU A 34 10.60 4.46 -5.92
CA GLU A 34 11.65 4.18 -6.88
C GLU A 34 11.34 2.93 -7.69
N LEU A 35 10.92 1.85 -7.02
CA LEU A 35 10.52 0.61 -7.67
C LEU A 35 9.28 0.80 -8.55
N PHE A 36 8.31 1.58 -8.09
CA PHE A 36 7.13 1.94 -8.87
C PHE A 36 7.50 2.77 -10.10
N ALA A 37 8.43 3.73 -9.98
CA ALA A 37 8.94 4.49 -11.12
C ALA A 37 9.63 3.58 -12.14
N LEU A 38 10.45 2.62 -11.69
CA LEU A 38 11.08 1.61 -12.54
C LEU A 38 10.05 0.74 -13.26
N ARG A 39 9.03 0.21 -12.55
CA ARG A 39 7.96 -0.62 -13.13
C ARG A 39 7.11 0.13 -14.16
N THR A 40 6.93 1.43 -13.95
CA THR A 40 6.12 2.28 -14.83
C THR A 40 6.92 2.89 -15.99
N ASN A 41 8.20 2.50 -16.18
CA ASN A 41 9.13 3.10 -17.15
C ASN A 41 9.24 4.63 -17.02
N ASN A 42 9.00 5.18 -15.83
CA ASN A 42 9.12 6.61 -15.55
C ASN A 42 10.57 6.94 -15.17
N THR A 43 11.47 7.02 -16.14
CA THR A 43 12.86 7.50 -15.95
C THR A 43 12.98 9.03 -16.01
N GLY A 44 11.92 9.77 -15.67
CA GLY A 44 11.97 11.23 -15.62
C GLY A 44 10.60 11.86 -15.42
N PHE A 45 10.61 13.00 -14.73
CA PHE A 45 9.45 13.84 -14.44
C PHE A 45 8.75 14.42 -15.69
N ASP A 46 9.28 14.20 -16.90
CA ASP A 46 8.82 14.82 -18.14
C ASP A 46 8.36 13.78 -19.16
N SER A 47 7.03 13.66 -19.29
CA SER A 47 6.25 13.04 -20.37
C SER A 47 5.35 11.88 -19.91
N ILE A 48 4.38 12.21 -19.04
CA ILE A 48 3.39 11.26 -18.51
C ILE A 48 2.14 11.18 -19.40
N ALA A 49 2.13 11.81 -20.59
CA ALA A 49 0.89 11.97 -21.36
C ALA A 49 0.30 10.63 -21.83
N ASP A 50 1.03 9.76 -22.54
CA ASP A 50 0.36 8.72 -23.34
C ASP A 50 1.01 7.32 -23.38
N GLN A 51 1.94 6.99 -22.48
CA GLN A 51 2.44 5.61 -22.42
C GLN A 51 1.41 4.68 -21.75
N GLU A 52 0.90 3.70 -22.49
CA GLU A 52 0.04 2.65 -21.92
C GLU A 52 0.83 1.88 -20.85
N LEU A 53 0.33 1.88 -19.61
CA LEU A 53 0.76 0.91 -18.60
C LEU A 53 0.46 -0.48 -19.18
N TYR A 54 1.51 -1.20 -19.56
CA TYR A 54 1.39 -2.52 -20.18
C TYR A 54 0.84 -3.57 -19.20
N ASP A 55 1.13 -3.40 -17.91
CA ASP A 55 0.66 -4.31 -16.87
C ASP A 55 -0.72 -3.87 -16.30
N PRO A 56 -1.77 -4.70 -16.42
CA PRO A 56 -3.10 -4.37 -15.94
C PRO A 56 -3.16 -4.23 -14.41
N ALA A 57 -2.33 -4.94 -13.65
CA ALA A 57 -2.30 -4.83 -12.18
C ALA A 57 -1.75 -3.47 -11.74
N THR A 58 -0.67 -3.00 -12.35
CA THR A 58 -0.11 -1.66 -12.13
C THR A 58 -1.09 -0.57 -12.56
N ALA A 59 -1.80 -0.76 -13.68
CA ALA A 59 -2.84 0.17 -14.12
C ALA A 59 -4.00 0.27 -13.11
N LEU A 60 -4.43 -0.86 -12.55
CA LEU A 60 -5.43 -0.89 -11.49
C LEU A 60 -4.93 -0.24 -10.20
N LEU A 61 -3.67 -0.44 -9.84
CA LEU A 61 -3.05 0.17 -8.66
C LEU A 61 -3.12 1.70 -8.73
N VAL A 62 -2.86 2.28 -9.90
CA VAL A 62 -3.01 3.72 -10.13
C VAL A 62 -4.46 4.19 -9.96
N VAL A 63 -5.44 3.37 -10.37
CA VAL A 63 -6.87 3.65 -10.12
C VAL A 63 -7.18 3.59 -8.62
N CYS A 64 -6.60 2.64 -7.88
CA CYS A 64 -6.76 2.58 -6.42
C CYS A 64 -6.12 3.79 -5.71
N MET A 65 -4.93 4.22 -6.13
CA MET A 65 -4.28 5.45 -5.62
C MET A 65 -5.15 6.69 -5.83
N HIS A 66 -5.91 6.74 -6.93
CA HIS A 66 -6.80 7.86 -7.23
C HIS A 66 -7.91 8.05 -6.20
N PHE A 67 -8.37 6.99 -5.51
CA PHE A 67 -9.39 7.14 -4.46
C PHE A 67 -8.95 8.01 -3.28
N PHE A 68 -7.64 8.19 -3.11
CA PHE A 68 -7.06 9.02 -2.06
C PHE A 68 -6.52 10.35 -2.59
N SER A 69 -6.70 10.61 -3.89
CA SER A 69 -6.17 11.81 -4.55
C SER A 69 -7.18 12.96 -4.64
N HIS A 70 -8.37 12.79 -4.06
CA HIS A 70 -9.42 13.79 -4.08
C HIS A 70 -9.07 14.95 -3.14
N LYS A 71 -8.66 16.07 -3.74
CA LYS A 71 -8.85 17.37 -3.11
C LYS A 71 -10.34 17.68 -3.14
N ASP A 72 -10.91 17.89 -1.97
CA ASP A 72 -12.16 18.61 -1.80
C ASP A 72 -12.00 20.04 -2.37
N ASP A 73 -12.13 20.20 -3.69
CA ASP A 73 -12.42 21.49 -4.33
C ASP A 73 -13.88 21.93 -4.07
N SER A 74 -14.56 21.27 -3.13
CA SER A 74 -15.93 21.52 -2.70
C SER A 74 -16.04 22.48 -1.50
N ALA A 75 -14.99 23.25 -1.17
CA ALA A 75 -15.11 24.44 -0.31
C ALA A 75 -16.04 25.54 -0.90
N LYS A 76 -16.72 25.25 -2.01
CA LYS A 76 -17.81 26.04 -2.61
C LYS A 76 -19.15 25.33 -2.79
N SER A 77 -19.39 24.18 -2.16
CA SER A 77 -20.76 23.68 -1.99
C SER A 77 -21.09 23.52 -0.51
N MET A 78 -21.39 24.67 0.11
CA MET A 78 -22.25 24.76 1.28
C MET A 78 -23.65 24.24 0.91
N SER A 79 -23.81 22.93 0.75
CA SER A 79 -25.08 22.20 0.79
C SER A 79 -24.79 20.71 0.71
N THR A 80 -25.48 19.94 1.55
CA THR A 80 -25.49 18.46 1.63
C THR A 80 -24.19 17.79 2.10
N LYS A 81 -24.04 17.69 3.43
CA LYS A 81 -23.54 16.45 4.05
C LYS A 81 -24.36 15.28 3.45
N GLY A 82 -23.73 14.47 2.61
CA GLY A 82 -24.43 13.39 1.92
C GLY A 82 -23.48 12.56 1.10
N GLU A 83 -22.90 11.53 1.74
CA GLU A 83 -22.59 10.26 1.09
C GLU A 83 -21.75 10.33 -0.19
N GLU A 84 -20.45 10.66 -0.10
CA GLU A 84 -19.48 9.98 -0.97
C GLU A 84 -19.42 8.51 -0.54
N SER A 85 -20.49 7.77 -0.81
CA SER A 85 -20.62 6.38 -0.43
C SER A 85 -19.64 5.53 -1.23
N VAL A 86 -19.25 4.39 -0.65
CA VAL A 86 -18.54 3.25 -1.28
C VAL A 86 -19.24 2.75 -2.58
N ASN A 87 -20.34 3.38 -3.01
CA ASN A 87 -21.06 3.08 -4.25
C ASN A 87 -20.61 3.87 -5.47
N THR A 88 -19.51 4.61 -5.40
CA THR A 88 -18.95 5.28 -6.59
C THR A 88 -18.74 4.26 -7.73
N PRO A 89 -19.20 4.54 -8.97
CA PRO A 89 -19.08 3.60 -10.10
C PRO A 89 -17.63 3.19 -10.37
N THR A 90 -16.67 4.09 -10.13
CA THR A 90 -15.23 3.83 -10.25
C THR A 90 -14.74 2.78 -9.25
N TYR A 91 -15.20 2.82 -7.99
CA TYR A 91 -14.88 1.81 -6.99
C TYR A 91 -15.43 0.44 -7.38
N ARG A 92 -16.69 0.38 -7.84
CA ARG A 92 -17.31 -0.88 -8.30
C ARG A 92 -16.55 -1.47 -9.49
N ALA A 93 -16.16 -0.64 -10.44
CA ALA A 93 -15.35 -1.05 -11.58
C ALA A 93 -13.96 -1.57 -11.12
N ALA A 94 -13.28 -0.87 -10.20
CA ALA A 94 -12.00 -1.31 -9.66
C ALA A 94 -12.10 -2.67 -8.96
N LYS A 95 -13.12 -2.90 -8.12
CA LYS A 95 -13.37 -4.20 -7.48
C LYS A 95 -13.67 -5.30 -8.49
N GLN A 96 -14.45 -5.02 -9.53
CA GLN A 96 -14.72 -5.98 -10.60
C GLN A 96 -13.45 -6.36 -11.36
N ILE A 97 -12.64 -5.37 -11.73
CA ILE A 97 -11.37 -5.58 -12.42
C ILE A 97 -10.41 -6.38 -11.54
N LEU A 98 -10.23 -6.01 -10.26
CA LEU A 98 -9.43 -6.77 -9.31
C LEU A 98 -9.87 -8.23 -9.24
N SER A 99 -11.19 -8.46 -9.17
CA SER A 99 -11.74 -9.81 -9.10
C SER A 99 -11.49 -10.64 -10.35
N ILE A 100 -11.47 -10.00 -11.52
CA ILE A 100 -11.13 -10.66 -12.79
C ILE A 100 -9.63 -10.99 -12.81
N LEU A 101 -8.77 -9.99 -12.55
CA LEU A 101 -7.31 -10.16 -12.60
C LEU A 101 -6.83 -11.26 -11.64
N ARG A 102 -7.28 -11.26 -10.37
CA ARG A 102 -6.90 -12.31 -9.41
C ARG A 102 -7.35 -13.72 -9.79
N THR A 103 -8.37 -13.85 -10.66
CA THR A 103 -8.93 -15.14 -11.07
C THR A 103 -8.23 -15.67 -12.31
N LEU A 104 -7.80 -14.78 -13.21
CA LEU A 104 -7.21 -15.13 -14.50
C LEU A 104 -5.68 -15.14 -14.48
N ASP A 105 -5.07 -14.27 -13.67
CA ASP A 105 -3.63 -14.07 -13.62
C ASP A 105 -3.01 -14.70 -12.37
N THR A 106 -1.70 -14.95 -12.43
CA THR A 106 -0.93 -15.30 -11.23
C THR A 106 -0.93 -14.12 -10.25
N PRO A 107 -1.10 -14.34 -8.94
CA PRO A 107 -1.00 -13.28 -7.95
C PRO A 107 0.27 -12.45 -8.12
N SER A 108 0.17 -11.12 -7.98
CA SER A 108 1.31 -10.19 -8.00
C SER A 108 1.29 -9.29 -6.77
N ILE A 109 2.41 -8.62 -6.49
CA ILE A 109 2.47 -7.64 -5.39
C ILE A 109 1.51 -6.48 -5.64
N GLU A 110 1.38 -6.04 -6.89
CA GLU A 110 0.46 -4.98 -7.31
C GLU A 110 -1.00 -5.36 -7.02
N LEU A 111 -1.40 -6.62 -7.24
CA LEU A 111 -2.75 -7.07 -6.90
C LEU A 111 -2.99 -7.08 -5.38
N ILE A 112 -1.98 -7.43 -4.59
CA ILE A 112 -2.05 -7.33 -3.11
C ILE A 112 -2.18 -5.85 -2.69
N GLN A 113 -1.36 -4.97 -3.26
CA GLN A 113 -1.42 -3.53 -3.02
C GLN A 113 -2.79 -2.94 -3.40
N CYS A 114 -3.36 -3.33 -4.55
CA CYS A 114 -4.71 -2.94 -4.97
C CYS A 114 -5.75 -3.36 -3.93
N SER A 115 -5.69 -4.61 -3.49
CA SER A 115 -6.63 -5.16 -2.50
C SER A 115 -6.50 -4.47 -1.14
N LEU A 116 -5.27 -4.14 -0.71
CA LEU A 116 -5.00 -3.36 0.50
C LEU A 116 -5.55 -1.93 0.42
N LEU A 117 -5.33 -1.22 -0.71
CA LEU A 117 -5.87 0.12 -0.90
C LEU A 117 -7.41 0.13 -0.92
N LEU A 118 -8.03 -0.88 -1.54
CA LEU A 118 -9.48 -1.04 -1.49
C LEU A 118 -9.98 -1.35 -0.07
N ALA A 119 -9.29 -2.23 0.66
CA ALA A 119 -9.62 -2.52 2.06
C ALA A 119 -9.52 -1.26 2.93
N PHE A 120 -8.47 -0.46 2.75
CA PHE A 120 -8.28 0.78 3.49
C PHE A 120 -9.34 1.83 3.12
N TYR A 121 -9.70 1.92 1.84
CA TYR A 121 -10.80 2.77 1.37
C TYR A 121 -12.16 2.33 1.96
N GLU A 122 -12.45 1.03 1.97
CA GLU A 122 -13.68 0.49 2.57
C GLU A 122 -13.72 0.74 4.09
N TYR A 123 -12.59 0.55 4.78
CA TYR A 123 -12.44 0.84 6.20
C TYR A 123 -12.69 2.32 6.52
N SER A 124 -12.12 3.25 5.74
CA SER A 124 -12.28 4.69 5.97
C SER A 124 -13.71 5.19 5.73
N HIS A 125 -14.54 4.41 5.05
CA HIS A 125 -15.96 4.67 4.81
C HIS A 125 -16.88 3.80 5.67
N GLU A 126 -16.36 3.22 6.76
CA GLU A 126 -17.10 2.43 7.75
C GLU A 126 -17.72 1.12 7.19
N ASP A 127 -17.22 0.63 6.05
CA ASP A 127 -17.67 -0.63 5.44
C ASP A 127 -16.78 -1.80 5.84
N LEU A 128 -16.80 -2.11 7.13
CA LEU A 128 -15.89 -3.09 7.74
C LEU A 128 -16.07 -4.50 7.17
N GLY A 129 -17.28 -4.87 6.76
CA GLY A 129 -17.56 -6.16 6.15
C GLY A 129 -16.86 -6.33 4.79
N ARG A 130 -16.89 -5.29 3.95
CA ARG A 130 -16.13 -5.31 2.68
C ARG A 130 -14.63 -5.23 2.93
N ALA A 131 -14.20 -4.37 3.85
CA ALA A 131 -12.79 -4.23 4.22
C ALA A 131 -12.20 -5.57 4.68
N TYR A 132 -12.93 -6.29 5.54
CA TYR A 132 -12.58 -7.65 5.95
C TYR A 132 -12.45 -8.57 4.74
N VAL A 133 -13.41 -8.65 3.82
CA VAL A 133 -13.27 -9.51 2.64
C VAL A 133 -12.05 -9.13 1.79
N SER A 134 -11.79 -7.84 1.58
CA SER A 134 -10.66 -7.33 0.80
C SER A 134 -9.30 -7.66 1.41
N ILE A 135 -9.17 -7.67 2.74
CA ILE A 135 -7.95 -8.15 3.39
C ILE A 135 -7.77 -9.64 3.17
N GLY A 136 -8.84 -10.43 3.21
CA GLY A 136 -8.74 -11.89 3.07
C GLY A 136 -8.24 -12.27 1.70
N ASP A 137 -8.71 -11.54 0.70
CA ASP A 137 -8.25 -11.63 -0.68
C ASP A 137 -6.76 -11.25 -0.80
N ALA A 138 -6.35 -10.14 -0.17
CA ALA A 138 -4.97 -9.69 -0.15
C ALA A 138 -4.04 -10.71 0.52
N ASN A 139 -4.45 -11.24 1.68
CA ASN A 139 -3.71 -12.24 2.45
C ASN A 139 -3.58 -13.56 1.68
N THR A 140 -4.64 -14.00 0.99
CA THR A 140 -4.57 -15.21 0.16
C THR A 140 -3.51 -15.10 -0.92
N MET A 141 -3.46 -13.96 -1.62
CA MET A 141 -2.41 -13.69 -2.61
C MET A 141 -1.02 -13.57 -1.98
N ALA A 142 -0.91 -12.95 -0.80
CA ALA A 142 0.33 -12.82 -0.04
C ALA A 142 0.92 -14.19 0.37
N LEU A 143 0.07 -15.12 0.81
CA LEU A 143 0.47 -16.49 1.13
C LEU A 143 1.01 -17.24 -0.09
N ILE A 144 0.36 -17.09 -1.25
CA ILE A 144 0.82 -17.69 -2.52
C ILE A 144 2.19 -17.14 -2.93
N LEU A 145 2.44 -15.85 -2.70
CA LEU A 145 3.69 -15.17 -3.05
C LEU A 145 4.77 -15.22 -1.96
N HIS A 146 4.52 -15.94 -0.86
CA HIS A 146 5.39 -16.01 0.31
C HIS A 146 5.81 -14.62 0.81
N VAL A 147 4.86 -13.67 0.84
CA VAL A 147 5.10 -12.34 1.39
C VAL A 147 5.23 -12.46 2.92
N GLY A 148 6.30 -11.89 3.45
CA GLY A 148 6.62 -11.94 4.87
C GLY A 148 7.50 -10.76 5.28
N PRO A 149 7.74 -10.61 6.59
CA PRO A 149 8.54 -9.50 7.13
C PRO A 149 10.03 -9.63 6.77
N GLY A 150 10.50 -10.85 6.45
CA GLY A 150 11.91 -11.16 6.43
C GLY A 150 12.46 -11.31 7.85
N LYS A 151 13.68 -11.84 7.96
CA LYS A 151 14.32 -12.13 9.24
C LYS A 151 15.57 -11.29 9.44
N TYR A 152 15.75 -10.78 10.65
CA TYR A 152 16.94 -10.05 11.03
C TYR A 152 18.14 -11.00 11.12
N LEU A 153 19.20 -10.65 10.42
CA LEU A 153 20.48 -11.33 10.45
C LEU A 153 21.56 -10.27 10.73
N GLU A 154 22.25 -10.39 11.86
CA GLU A 154 23.31 -9.45 12.28
C GLU A 154 24.37 -9.23 11.18
N ALA A 155 24.72 -10.31 10.47
CA ALA A 155 25.68 -10.26 9.36
C ALA A 155 25.22 -9.39 8.17
N GLU A 156 23.93 -9.10 8.09
CA GLU A 156 23.32 -8.31 7.02
C GLU A 156 22.96 -6.89 7.47
N LEU A 157 23.37 -6.46 8.68
CA LEU A 157 23.01 -5.15 9.24
C LEU A 157 23.27 -4.00 8.25
N GLU A 158 24.46 -3.97 7.64
CA GLU A 158 24.89 -2.93 6.69
C GLU A 158 24.63 -3.27 5.22
N ALA A 159 24.03 -4.43 4.91
CA ALA A 159 23.80 -4.83 3.53
C ALA A 159 22.76 -3.92 2.85
N SER A 160 22.89 -3.64 1.55
CA SER A 160 21.82 -2.95 0.83
C SER A 160 20.56 -3.83 0.79
N ILE A 161 19.38 -3.23 1.02
CA ILE A 161 18.09 -3.93 0.88
C ILE A 161 17.58 -3.72 -0.56
N PRO A 162 17.30 -4.79 -1.32
CA PRO A 162 16.62 -4.65 -2.60
C PRO A 162 15.22 -4.05 -2.42
N TYR A 163 14.84 -3.11 -3.29
CA TYR A 163 13.54 -2.43 -3.19
C TYR A 163 12.35 -3.40 -3.16
N GLU A 164 12.44 -4.52 -3.88
CA GLU A 164 11.40 -5.55 -3.89
C GLU A 164 11.21 -6.23 -2.53
N GLU A 165 12.30 -6.41 -1.77
CA GLU A 165 12.28 -7.07 -0.47
C GLU A 165 11.71 -6.14 0.60
N GLU A 166 12.06 -4.86 0.51
CA GLU A 166 11.47 -3.79 1.31
C GLU A 166 9.97 -3.61 1.04
N GLU A 167 9.55 -3.56 -0.23
CA GLU A 167 8.15 -3.44 -0.59
C GLU A 167 7.33 -4.63 -0.04
N ARG A 168 7.86 -5.86 -0.15
CA ARG A 168 7.23 -7.06 0.42
C ARG A 168 7.07 -6.97 1.93
N ARG A 169 8.09 -6.49 2.64
CA ARG A 169 8.04 -6.28 4.09
C ARG A 169 6.99 -5.25 4.47
N CYS A 170 6.93 -4.12 3.79
CA CYS A 170 5.93 -3.08 4.04
C CYS A 170 4.50 -3.59 3.75
N VAL A 171 4.31 -4.38 2.69
CA VAL A 171 3.03 -5.04 2.39
C VAL A 171 2.63 -6.01 3.51
N TYR A 172 3.57 -6.83 4.02
CA TYR A 172 3.30 -7.72 5.14
C TYR A 172 2.82 -6.97 6.39
N TRP A 173 3.54 -5.92 6.79
CA TRP A 173 3.16 -5.13 7.97
C TRP A 173 1.85 -4.39 7.78
N SER A 174 1.58 -3.89 6.57
CA SER A 174 0.32 -3.23 6.24
C SER A 174 -0.87 -4.18 6.29
N LEU A 175 -0.71 -5.41 5.79
CA LEU A 175 -1.67 -6.50 5.99
C LEU A 175 -1.93 -6.68 7.48
N PHE A 176 -0.88 -6.92 8.27
CA PHE A 176 -0.99 -7.19 9.71
C PHE A 176 -1.71 -6.07 10.45
N VAL A 177 -1.30 -4.82 10.26
CA VAL A 177 -1.87 -3.66 10.95
C VAL A 177 -3.34 -3.45 10.57
N LEU A 178 -3.66 -3.50 9.26
CA LEU A 178 -5.03 -3.24 8.80
C LEU A 178 -6.01 -4.35 9.24
N ASP A 179 -5.57 -5.62 9.26
CA ASP A 179 -6.37 -6.74 9.79
C ASP A 179 -6.73 -6.52 11.27
N ARG A 180 -5.78 -6.04 12.08
CA ARG A 180 -6.02 -5.70 13.48
C ARG A 180 -6.95 -4.50 13.63
N LEU A 181 -6.76 -3.44 12.83
CA LEU A 181 -7.60 -2.25 12.88
C LEU A 181 -9.06 -2.56 12.57
N ILE A 182 -9.35 -3.33 11.51
CA ILE A 182 -10.72 -3.71 11.14
C ILE A 182 -11.38 -4.54 12.25
N GLN A 183 -10.61 -5.38 12.95
CA GLN A 183 -11.13 -6.25 14.01
C GLN A 183 -11.22 -5.58 15.38
N THR A 184 -10.84 -4.31 15.52
CA THR A 184 -11.12 -3.55 16.76
C THR A 184 -12.61 -3.27 16.93
N ASP A 185 -13.41 -3.36 15.87
CA ASP A 185 -14.84 -3.10 15.91
C ASP A 185 -15.63 -4.30 16.46
N TYR A 186 -16.57 -4.01 17.36
CA TYR A 186 -17.41 -5.03 18.00
C TYR A 186 -18.25 -5.86 17.02
N SER A 187 -18.59 -5.30 15.86
CA SER A 187 -19.38 -5.97 14.83
C SER A 187 -18.69 -7.18 14.22
N LEU A 188 -17.34 -7.20 14.23
CA LEU A 188 -16.53 -8.28 13.64
C LEU A 188 -15.87 -9.19 14.68
N LEU A 189 -16.13 -9.02 15.98
CA LEU A 189 -15.51 -9.83 17.05
C LEU A 189 -15.69 -11.34 16.92
N HIS A 190 -16.75 -11.79 16.23
CA HIS A 190 -17.04 -13.21 16.02
C HIS A 190 -16.35 -13.78 14.79
N MET A 191 -15.75 -12.94 13.96
CA MET A 191 -15.02 -13.34 12.76
C MET A 191 -13.56 -13.67 13.13
N PRO A 192 -12.96 -14.71 12.53
CA PRO A 192 -11.56 -15.02 12.77
C PRO A 192 -10.65 -13.95 12.15
N HIS A 193 -9.46 -13.76 12.73
CA HIS A 193 -8.44 -12.96 12.06
C HIS A 193 -8.04 -13.64 10.75
N GLN A 194 -7.95 -12.87 9.67
CA GLN A 194 -7.64 -13.44 8.36
C GLN A 194 -6.15 -13.68 8.21
N ILE A 195 -5.36 -12.81 8.80
CA ILE A 195 -3.94 -13.05 9.02
C ILE A 195 -3.88 -13.91 10.27
N PRO A 196 -3.30 -15.12 10.19
CA PRO A 196 -3.44 -16.13 11.23
C PRO A 196 -3.18 -15.49 12.61
N PRO A 197 -4.11 -15.69 13.56
CA PRO A 197 -3.98 -15.08 14.87
C PRO A 197 -2.66 -15.53 15.53
N PRO A 198 -2.18 -14.77 16.54
CA PRO A 198 -0.89 -14.92 17.22
C PRO A 198 -0.63 -16.29 17.89
N VAL A 199 -1.53 -17.24 17.70
CA VAL A 199 -1.47 -18.60 18.24
C VAL A 199 -0.60 -19.52 17.38
N VAL A 200 -0.28 -19.14 16.12
CA VAL A 200 0.65 -19.91 15.27
C VAL A 200 2.04 -19.27 15.20
N SER A 201 2.17 -17.95 15.15
CA SER A 201 3.29 -17.17 15.72
C SER A 201 2.92 -15.67 15.64
N PRO A 202 3.03 -14.86 16.71
CA PRO A 202 3.12 -13.41 16.53
C PRO A 202 4.28 -13.07 15.58
N PRO A 203 4.36 -11.84 15.02
CA PRO A 203 5.63 -11.39 14.46
C PRO A 203 6.74 -11.71 15.47
N ALA A 204 7.70 -12.51 15.03
CA ALA A 204 8.74 -13.00 15.89
C ALA A 204 9.66 -11.83 16.27
N ALA A 205 10.39 -11.97 17.38
CA ALA A 205 11.32 -10.95 17.81
C ALA A 205 12.32 -10.57 16.71
N ASP A 206 12.72 -11.55 15.89
CA ASP A 206 13.65 -11.39 14.77
C ASP A 206 12.96 -11.00 13.44
N ASP A 207 11.66 -10.74 13.40
CA ASP A 207 11.02 -10.21 12.19
C ASP A 207 11.48 -8.77 11.95
N LEU A 208 11.86 -8.46 10.70
CA LEU A 208 12.27 -7.11 10.35
C LEU A 208 11.07 -6.16 10.31
N LEU A 209 11.18 -5.02 10.98
CA LEU A 209 10.26 -3.89 10.85
C LEU A 209 10.41 -3.22 9.46
N PRO A 210 9.39 -2.47 8.97
CA PRO A 210 9.55 -1.62 7.80
C PRO A 210 10.79 -0.74 7.96
N THR A 211 11.61 -0.66 6.91
CA THR A 211 12.87 0.09 7.01
C THR A 211 12.59 1.58 7.13
N ASN A 212 13.39 2.27 7.94
CA ASN A 212 13.46 3.72 7.92
C ASN A 212 14.59 4.16 6.97
N HIS A 213 14.27 5.00 5.98
CA HIS A 213 15.28 5.66 5.16
C HIS A 213 15.69 6.95 5.84
N LEU A 214 16.74 6.89 6.67
CA LEU A 214 17.27 8.09 7.31
C LEU A 214 18.10 8.85 6.28
N LEU A 215 17.69 10.09 6.00
CA LEU A 215 18.47 11.04 5.21
C LEU A 215 19.58 11.61 6.08
N TRP A 216 20.82 11.20 5.82
CA TRP A 216 21.99 11.77 6.47
C TRP A 216 22.57 12.91 5.63
N TYR A 217 22.81 14.04 6.27
CA TYR A 217 23.51 15.19 5.72
C TYR A 217 24.91 15.22 6.31
N ASP A 218 25.91 14.82 5.53
CA ASP A 218 27.30 15.13 5.84
C ASP A 218 27.58 16.54 5.32
N GLU A 219 28.21 17.41 6.11
CA GLU A 219 28.36 18.85 5.80
C GLU A 219 29.12 19.10 4.48
N ASP A 220 29.85 18.09 3.97
CA ASP A 220 30.65 18.14 2.75
C ASP A 220 30.23 17.14 1.64
N GLN A 221 29.14 16.36 1.81
CA GLN A 221 28.70 15.38 0.80
C GLN A 221 27.22 15.52 0.42
N SER A 222 26.87 15.03 -0.78
CA SER A 222 25.47 14.88 -1.19
C SER A 222 24.73 13.95 -0.20
N PRO A 223 23.46 14.24 0.13
CA PRO A 223 22.72 13.43 1.09
C PRO A 223 22.70 11.97 0.65
N TYR A 224 22.96 11.06 1.59
CA TYR A 224 22.90 9.62 1.37
C TYR A 224 21.85 9.00 2.30
N TYR A 225 21.19 7.94 1.82
CA TYR A 225 20.20 7.20 2.59
C TYR A 225 20.90 6.12 3.40
N VAL A 226 20.64 6.09 4.70
CA VAL A 226 20.96 4.95 5.56
C VAL A 226 19.69 4.14 5.78
N THR A 227 19.74 2.89 5.34
CA THR A 227 18.67 1.90 5.48
C THR A 227 18.94 1.13 6.76
N GLN A 228 18.18 1.41 7.82
CA GLN A 228 18.38 0.73 9.11
C GLN A 228 17.47 -0.49 9.26
N ARG A 229 18.07 -1.67 9.48
CA ARG A 229 17.33 -2.90 9.80
C ARG A 229 17.07 -2.98 11.29
N CYS A 230 15.79 -2.98 11.66
CA CYS A 230 15.37 -3.11 13.05
C CYS A 230 14.55 -4.40 13.23
N PRO A 231 14.93 -5.29 14.14
CA PRO A 231 14.06 -6.40 14.55
C PRO A 231 12.80 -5.87 15.27
N ALA A 232 11.74 -6.69 15.33
CA ALA A 232 10.47 -6.32 15.92
C ALA A 232 10.53 -6.14 17.44
N ASP A 233 11.59 -6.63 18.10
CA ASP A 233 11.84 -6.44 19.53
C ASP A 233 12.66 -5.18 19.87
N THR A 234 13.05 -4.37 18.88
CA THR A 234 13.74 -3.10 19.10
C THR A 234 12.92 -2.20 20.03
N ALA A 235 13.53 -1.78 21.15
CA ALA A 235 12.87 -0.95 22.14
C ALA A 235 12.53 0.44 21.57
N PHE A 236 11.30 0.91 21.81
CA PHE A 236 10.81 2.24 21.39
C PHE A 236 11.67 3.43 21.87
N SER A 237 12.56 3.21 22.84
CA SER A 237 13.41 4.23 23.47
C SER A 237 14.80 4.38 22.85
N VAL A 238 15.15 3.61 21.82
CA VAL A 238 16.42 3.82 21.10
C VAL A 238 16.26 5.08 20.24
N GLN A 239 16.96 6.16 20.61
CA GLN A 239 17.13 7.30 19.71
C GLN A 239 17.98 6.83 18.54
N GLU A 240 17.33 6.56 17.41
CA GLU A 240 17.99 6.27 16.14
C GLU A 240 18.53 7.58 15.57
N GLY A 241 19.68 8.01 16.10
CA GLY A 241 20.32 9.28 15.78
C GLY A 241 21.40 9.61 16.81
N GLN A 242 22.55 8.97 16.69
CA GLN A 242 23.84 9.52 17.14
C GLN A 242 24.81 9.52 15.97
#